data_AF-A0AAN3VAB8-F1
#
_entry.id   AF-A0AAN3VAB8-F1
#
_cell.length_a   1.000
_cell.length_b   1.000
_cell.length_c   1.000
_cell.angle_alpha   90.00
_cell.angle_beta   90.00
_cell.angle_gamma   90.00
#
_symmetry.space_group_name_H-M   'P 1'
#
loop_
_entity.id
_entity.type
_entity.pdbx_description
1 polymer ?
#
loop_
_entity_poly.entity_id
_entity_poly.type
_entity_poly.pdbx_seq_one_letter_code
_entity_poly.pdbx_strand_id
1 'polypeptide(L)'
;MAKALAALAGSAPETLDTLKELADALGNDPNFATTVLNKLAEKLAKDQNGADIPEPALFVKNLGLGEGSALPVGVPVPWPLATPPTGWLKCNGAAFSSEMYPKLAKAYPANKLPDLRGEFIRGWDDGRGIDAARALLSIQNGMLEKHRHIVVANDGYDTKDEWELATIFKKTYTQGRGLDATNTGGSLTPSP
;
A
#
# COMPACT_ATOMS: atom_id res chain seq x y z
N MET A 1 22.61 27.32 70.90
CA MET A 1 22.18 26.23 70.00
C MET A 1 21.29 25.20 70.69
N ALA A 2 21.76 24.44 71.70
CA ALA A 2 20.98 23.35 72.34
C ALA A 2 19.50 23.69 72.70
N LYS A 3 19.24 24.88 73.26
CA LYS A 3 17.88 25.31 73.65
C LYS A 3 16.91 25.52 72.47
N ALA A 4 17.41 25.86 71.29
CA ALA A 4 16.60 25.99 70.07
C ALA A 4 16.30 24.62 69.44
N LEU A 5 17.27 23.70 69.47
CA LEU A 5 17.10 22.31 69.05
C LEU A 5 16.04 21.60 69.90
N ALA A 6 16.08 21.78 71.22
CA ALA A 6 15.10 21.23 72.15
C ALA A 6 13.69 21.82 71.95
N ALA A 7 13.58 23.11 71.60
CA ALA A 7 12.29 23.73 71.28
C ALA A 7 11.69 23.16 69.98
N LEU A 8 12.52 22.98 68.94
CA LEU A 8 12.10 22.39 67.66
C LEU A 8 11.68 20.92 67.82
N ALA A 9 12.34 20.15 68.67
CA ALA A 9 11.97 18.76 68.96
C ALA A 9 10.72 18.63 69.87
N GLY A 10 10.44 19.61 70.72
CA GLY A 10 9.39 19.54 71.74
C GLY A 10 7.97 19.90 71.27
N SER A 11 7.83 20.69 70.20
CA SER A 11 6.52 21.14 69.70
C SER A 11 6.06 20.45 68.41
N ALA A 12 6.83 19.47 67.93
CA ALA A 12 6.76 18.97 66.57
C ALA A 12 6.75 17.43 66.39
N PRO A 13 6.40 16.54 67.35
CA PRO A 13 6.45 15.07 67.12
C PRO A 13 5.72 14.64 65.84
N GLU A 14 4.44 14.97 65.71
CA GLU A 14 3.62 14.60 64.54
C GLU A 14 4.17 15.21 63.24
N THR A 15 4.65 16.47 63.26
CA THR A 15 5.25 17.08 62.07
C THR A 15 6.61 16.49 61.72
N LEU A 16 7.40 16.06 62.70
CA LEU A 16 8.67 15.37 62.48
C LEU A 16 8.44 13.96 61.93
N ASP A 17 7.39 13.29 62.41
CA ASP A 17 6.91 12.02 61.86
C ASP A 17 6.45 12.20 60.41
N THR A 18 5.63 13.20 60.07
CA THR A 18 5.26 13.46 58.65
C THR A 18 6.46 13.84 57.76
N LEU A 19 7.46 14.55 58.28
CA LEU A 19 8.70 14.84 57.55
C LEU A 19 9.54 13.59 57.34
N LYS A 20 9.59 12.69 58.33
CA LYS A 20 10.22 11.37 58.21
C LYS A 20 9.48 10.49 57.20
N GLU A 21 8.16 10.42 57.26
CA GLU A 21 7.32 9.70 56.30
C GLU A 21 7.52 10.22 54.88
N LEU A 22 7.59 11.54 54.67
CA LEU A 22 7.85 12.14 53.37
C LEU A 22 9.27 11.82 52.87
N ALA A 23 10.28 11.88 53.74
CA ALA A 23 11.65 11.53 53.40
C ALA A 23 11.79 10.03 53.04
N ASP A 24 11.18 9.15 53.83
CA ASP A 24 11.13 7.71 53.56
C ASP A 24 10.35 7.40 52.26
N ALA A 25 9.23 8.07 52.00
CA ALA A 25 8.44 7.93 50.77
C ALA A 25 9.17 8.41 49.51
N LEU A 26 10.07 9.39 49.64
CA LEU A 26 10.99 9.83 48.59
C LEU A 26 12.30 9.03 48.53
N GLY A 27 12.44 8.00 49.37
CA GLY A 27 13.60 7.09 49.39
C GLY A 27 14.86 7.66 50.05
N ASN A 28 14.74 8.72 50.86
CA ASN A 28 15.84 9.41 51.54
C ASN A 28 16.99 9.87 50.62
N ASP A 29 16.72 10.17 49.35
CA ASP A 29 17.73 10.58 48.37
C ASP A 29 18.08 12.09 48.51
N PRO A 30 19.32 12.45 48.94
CA PRO A 30 19.73 13.85 49.07
C PRO A 30 19.82 14.59 47.73
N ASN A 31 19.88 13.85 46.62
CA ASN A 31 19.97 14.35 45.25
C ASN A 31 18.70 14.04 44.44
N PHE A 32 17.56 13.79 45.09
CA PHE A 32 16.30 13.32 44.46
C PHE A 32 15.98 14.00 43.13
N ALA A 33 16.07 15.33 43.06
CA ALA A 33 15.81 16.09 41.83
C ALA A 33 16.75 15.68 40.68
N THR A 34 18.06 15.58 40.94
CA THR A 34 19.07 15.11 39.97
C THR A 34 18.83 13.65 39.58
N THR A 35 18.52 12.78 40.55
CA THR A 35 18.24 11.35 40.30
C THR A 35 17.02 11.17 39.40
N VAL A 36 15.93 11.92 39.64
CA VAL A 36 14.71 11.88 38.82
C VAL A 36 14.98 12.46 37.43
N LEU A 37 15.73 13.57 37.32
CA LEU A 37 16.10 14.15 36.03
C LEU A 37 16.96 13.18 35.19
N ASN A 38 17.93 12.49 35.79
CA ASN A 38 18.74 11.49 35.10
C ASN A 38 17.87 10.31 34.60
N LYS A 39 17.04 9.73 35.47
CA LYS A 39 16.10 8.65 35.11
C LYS A 39 15.12 9.03 34.01
N LEU A 40 14.74 10.32 33.91
CA LEU A 40 13.89 10.83 32.85
C LEU A 40 14.67 11.05 31.54
N ALA A 41 15.91 11.55 31.62
CA ALA A 41 16.79 11.74 30.45
C ALA A 41 17.17 10.41 29.77
N GLU A 42 17.19 9.31 30.52
CA GLU A 42 17.38 7.94 30.00
C GLU A 42 16.17 7.37 29.24
N LYS A 43 14.97 7.98 29.33
CA LYS A 43 13.77 7.49 28.64
C LYS A 43 13.71 7.99 27.20
N LEU A 44 13.55 7.07 26.25
CA LEU A 44 13.52 7.30 24.81
C LEU A 44 14.74 8.10 24.33
N ALA A 45 15.91 7.76 24.89
CA ALA A 45 17.19 8.37 24.53
C ALA A 45 17.46 8.22 23.02
N LYS A 46 17.79 9.32 22.36
CA LYS A 46 17.80 9.41 20.88
C LYS A 46 18.84 8.50 20.22
N ASP A 47 19.98 8.32 20.89
CA ASP A 47 21.06 7.41 20.52
C ASP A 47 20.65 5.93 20.64
N GLN A 48 19.75 5.60 21.58
CA GLN A 48 19.26 4.24 21.79
C GLN A 48 18.21 3.82 20.75
N ASN A 49 17.64 4.76 19.97
CA ASN A 49 16.69 4.48 18.89
C ASN A 49 15.52 3.55 19.29
N GLY A 50 15.05 3.67 20.54
CA GLY A 50 13.96 2.86 21.09
C GLY A 50 14.36 1.47 21.62
N ALA A 51 15.67 1.17 21.75
CA ALA A 51 16.15 -0.05 22.40
C ALA A 51 15.80 -0.12 23.90
N ASP A 52 15.45 1.01 24.52
CA ASP A 52 14.97 1.12 25.90
C ASP A 52 13.48 0.75 26.07
N ILE A 53 12.76 0.50 24.97
CA ILE A 53 11.34 0.11 24.98
C ILE A 53 11.23 -1.39 25.30
N PRO A 54 10.58 -1.81 26.41
CA PRO A 54 10.53 -3.22 26.82
C PRO A 54 9.83 -4.16 25.82
N GLU A 55 8.82 -3.65 25.11
CA GLU A 55 8.09 -4.40 24.08
C GLU A 55 7.93 -3.57 22.79
N PRO A 56 8.95 -3.50 21.92
CA PRO A 56 8.92 -2.66 20.72
C PRO A 56 7.76 -3.03 19.77
N ALA A 57 7.41 -4.32 19.69
CA ALA A 57 6.28 -4.79 18.87
C ALA A 57 4.92 -4.29 19.39
N LEU A 58 4.71 -4.30 20.72
CA LEU A 58 3.49 -3.76 21.32
C LEU A 58 3.43 -2.24 21.20
N PHE A 59 4.56 -1.55 21.38
CA PHE A 59 4.67 -0.11 21.16
C PHE A 59 4.28 0.29 19.73
N VAL A 60 4.88 -0.36 18.71
CA VAL A 60 4.56 -0.12 17.30
C VAL A 60 3.09 -0.45 16.98
N LYS A 61 2.52 -1.51 17.58
CA LYS A 61 1.09 -1.83 17.48
C LYS A 61 0.20 -0.74 18.08
N ASN A 62 0.54 -0.22 19.25
CA ASN A 62 -0.22 0.83 19.94
C ASN A 62 -0.16 2.17 19.20
N LEU A 63 0.92 2.43 18.45
CA LEU A 63 1.01 3.57 17.51
C LEU A 63 0.23 3.36 16.19
N GLY A 64 -0.34 2.18 15.95
CA GLY A 64 -0.97 1.83 14.67
C GLY A 64 0.00 1.59 13.51
N LEU A 65 1.31 1.62 13.75
CA LEU A 65 2.38 1.48 12.75
C LEU A 65 2.76 0.01 12.46
N GLY A 66 2.00 -0.95 13.01
CA GLY A 66 2.23 -2.39 12.87
C GLY A 66 1.74 -2.97 11.54
N GLU A 67 1.03 -4.09 11.60
CA GLU A 67 0.51 -4.77 10.39
C GLU A 67 -0.56 -3.97 9.63
N GLY A 68 -1.14 -2.94 10.28
CA GLY A 68 -2.09 -1.99 9.70
C GLY A 68 -1.49 -0.73 9.06
N SER A 69 -0.24 -0.80 8.57
CA SER A 69 0.34 0.27 7.72
C SER A 69 -0.66 0.75 6.67
N ALA A 70 -0.76 2.06 6.47
CA ALA A 70 -1.66 2.67 5.48
C ALA A 70 -1.47 2.10 4.05
N LEU A 71 -0.30 1.54 3.77
CA LEU A 71 -0.03 0.70 2.60
C LEU A 71 0.58 -0.63 3.07
N PRO A 72 -0.14 -1.76 2.96
CA PRO A 72 0.40 -3.10 3.17
C PRO A 72 1.49 -3.47 2.16
N VAL A 73 2.46 -4.29 2.60
CA VAL A 73 3.53 -4.80 1.72
C VAL A 73 2.91 -5.66 0.61
N GLY A 74 3.23 -5.32 -0.64
CA GLY A 74 2.76 -6.01 -1.84
C GLY A 74 1.77 -5.22 -2.69
N VAL A 75 1.17 -4.15 -2.16
CA VAL A 75 0.30 -3.25 -2.93
C VAL A 75 1.11 -2.51 -4.00
N PRO A 76 0.75 -2.62 -5.31
CA PRO A 76 1.34 -1.79 -6.36
C PRO A 76 0.89 -0.34 -6.21
N VAL A 77 1.85 0.60 -6.17
CA VAL A 77 1.58 2.04 -6.06
C VAL A 77 2.18 2.76 -7.27
N PRO A 78 1.39 3.58 -8.01
CA PRO A 78 1.92 4.40 -9.09
C PRO A 78 2.99 5.37 -8.61
N TRP A 79 4.09 5.49 -9.36
CA TRP A 79 5.20 6.38 -9.04
C TRP A 79 5.60 7.22 -10.27
N PRO A 80 5.77 8.55 -10.15
CA PRO A 80 5.95 9.43 -11.32
C PRO A 80 7.36 9.44 -11.91
N LEU A 81 8.36 8.82 -11.26
CA LEU A 81 9.75 8.81 -11.74
C LEU A 81 10.20 7.41 -12.18
N ALA A 82 11.16 7.37 -13.09
CA ALA A 82 11.74 6.10 -13.59
C ALA A 82 12.45 5.27 -12.51
N THR A 83 12.82 5.86 -11.38
CA THR A 83 13.45 5.18 -10.23
C THR A 83 12.53 5.33 -9.01
N PRO A 84 12.10 4.22 -8.38
CA PRO A 84 11.30 4.26 -7.16
C PRO A 84 12.17 4.66 -5.94
N PRO A 85 11.56 5.08 -4.82
CA PRO A 85 12.30 5.37 -3.60
C PRO A 85 13.03 4.14 -3.04
N THR A 86 14.06 4.36 -2.23
CA THR A 86 14.74 3.28 -1.49
C THR A 86 13.73 2.43 -0.71
N GLY A 87 13.89 1.10 -0.77
CA GLY A 87 12.98 0.14 -0.13
C GLY A 87 11.78 -0.29 -1.00
N TRP A 88 11.58 0.32 -2.17
CA TRP A 88 10.53 -0.06 -3.11
C TRP A 88 11.08 -0.84 -4.31
N LEU A 89 10.30 -1.80 -4.80
CA LEU A 89 10.62 -2.61 -5.97
C LEU A 89 9.71 -2.26 -7.15
N LYS A 90 10.23 -2.34 -8.38
CA LYS A 90 9.45 -2.09 -9.61
C LYS A 90 8.61 -3.33 -9.94
N CYS A 91 7.32 -3.14 -10.24
CA CYS A 91 6.47 -4.19 -10.83
C CYS A 91 6.79 -4.40 -12.31
N ASN A 92 7.94 -5.02 -12.58
CA ASN A 92 8.50 -5.27 -13.91
C ASN A 92 8.76 -6.75 -14.20
N GLY A 93 8.08 -7.66 -13.49
CA GLY A 93 8.29 -9.10 -13.61
C GLY A 93 9.56 -9.65 -12.95
N ALA A 94 10.31 -8.85 -12.18
CA ALA A 94 11.52 -9.33 -11.51
C ALA A 94 11.22 -10.34 -10.38
N ALA A 95 12.14 -11.29 -10.19
CA ALA A 95 12.17 -12.16 -9.02
C ALA A 95 12.74 -11.42 -7.80
N PHE A 96 12.40 -11.88 -6.59
CA PHE A 96 12.92 -11.35 -5.32
C PHE A 96 13.26 -12.48 -4.33
N SER A 97 14.11 -12.18 -3.34
CA SER A 97 14.47 -13.11 -2.27
C SER A 97 13.38 -13.15 -1.19
N SER A 98 12.93 -14.35 -0.83
CA SER A 98 11.92 -14.54 0.23
C SER A 98 12.49 -14.26 1.62
N GLU A 99 13.80 -14.41 1.77
CA GLU A 99 14.59 -14.21 2.99
C GLU A 99 14.75 -12.71 3.25
N MET A 100 14.99 -11.92 2.20
CA MET A 100 15.09 -10.46 2.26
C MET A 100 13.71 -9.78 2.34
N TYR A 101 12.68 -10.35 1.70
CA TYR A 101 11.34 -9.77 1.64
C TYR A 101 10.23 -10.76 2.08
N PRO A 102 10.25 -11.28 3.32
CA PRO A 102 9.32 -12.33 3.77
C PRO A 102 7.86 -11.91 3.80
N LYS A 103 7.57 -10.61 4.04
CA LYS A 103 6.21 -10.07 3.93
C LYS A 103 5.73 -10.00 2.47
N LEU A 104 6.63 -9.73 1.53
CA LEU A 104 6.31 -9.70 0.10
C LEU A 104 6.11 -11.12 -0.45
N ALA A 105 6.86 -12.11 0.02
CA ALA A 105 6.67 -13.52 -0.32
C ALA A 105 5.28 -14.04 0.07
N LYS A 106 4.70 -13.55 1.19
CA LYS A 106 3.30 -13.85 1.55
C LYS A 106 2.28 -13.27 0.56
N ALA A 107 2.55 -12.09 0.00
CA ALA A 107 1.67 -11.44 -0.99
C ALA A 107 1.85 -11.99 -2.41
N TYR A 108 3.07 -12.38 -2.78
CA TYR A 108 3.43 -12.98 -4.07
C TYR A 108 4.19 -14.30 -3.85
N PRO A 109 3.50 -15.43 -3.58
CA PRO A 109 4.13 -16.72 -3.24
C PRO A 109 5.05 -17.31 -4.31
N ALA A 110 4.95 -16.83 -5.55
CA ALA A 110 5.86 -17.19 -6.65
C ALA A 110 7.25 -16.52 -6.56
N ASN A 111 7.51 -15.70 -5.53
CA ASN A 111 8.74 -14.91 -5.36
C ASN A 111 9.08 -14.03 -6.58
N LYS A 112 8.04 -13.58 -7.28
CA LYS A 112 8.12 -12.78 -8.51
C LYS A 112 7.05 -11.69 -8.47
N LEU A 113 7.46 -10.47 -8.81
CA LEU A 113 6.53 -9.35 -8.94
C LEU A 113 5.69 -9.48 -10.22
N PRO A 114 4.49 -8.90 -10.27
CA PRO A 114 3.78 -8.73 -11.53
C PRO A 114 4.59 -7.83 -12.47
N ASP A 115 4.39 -8.00 -13.78
CA ASP A 115 4.87 -7.04 -14.78
C ASP A 115 3.69 -6.16 -15.18
N LEU A 116 3.71 -4.88 -14.78
CA LEU A 116 2.61 -3.94 -14.98
C LEU A 116 2.94 -2.87 -16.04
N ARG A 117 3.99 -3.10 -16.84
CA ARG A 117 4.47 -2.14 -17.84
C ARG A 117 3.55 -2.13 -19.06
N GLY A 118 2.67 -1.12 -19.12
CA GLY A 118 1.66 -0.98 -20.18
C GLY A 118 0.31 -1.64 -19.85
N GLU A 119 0.19 -2.24 -18.67
CA GLU A 119 -1.02 -2.94 -18.21
C GLU A 119 -1.94 -2.02 -17.41
N PHE A 120 -3.24 -2.33 -17.44
CA PHE A 120 -4.24 -1.71 -16.56
C PHE A 120 -4.64 -2.67 -15.44
N ILE A 121 -4.57 -2.21 -14.19
CA ILE A 121 -5.08 -2.97 -13.03
C ILE A 121 -6.62 -2.94 -13.07
N ARG A 122 -7.23 -4.12 -12.92
CA ARG A 122 -8.68 -4.32 -12.75
C ARG A 122 -8.94 -5.04 -11.43
N GLY A 123 -10.04 -4.71 -10.77
CA GLY A 123 -10.52 -5.48 -9.61
C GLY A 123 -10.89 -6.91 -10.00
N TRP A 124 -10.62 -7.86 -9.10
CA TRP A 124 -11.09 -9.24 -9.25
C TRP A 124 -12.61 -9.31 -9.01
N ASP A 125 -13.28 -10.26 -9.67
CA ASP A 125 -14.74 -10.37 -9.61
C ASP A 125 -15.27 -10.85 -8.26
N ASP A 126 -14.50 -11.70 -7.57
CA ASP A 126 -14.81 -12.28 -6.25
C ASP A 126 -16.27 -12.79 -6.10
N GLY A 127 -16.79 -13.43 -7.15
CA GLY A 127 -18.13 -14.01 -7.18
C GLY A 127 -19.26 -13.03 -7.50
N ARG A 128 -18.98 -11.78 -7.89
CA ARG A 128 -20.01 -10.82 -8.33
C ARG A 128 -20.70 -11.23 -9.64
N GLY A 129 -20.06 -12.04 -10.47
CA GLY A 129 -20.63 -12.60 -11.69
C GLY A 129 -20.44 -11.75 -12.96
N ILE A 130 -19.61 -10.71 -12.93
CA ILE A 130 -19.37 -9.79 -14.05
C ILE A 130 -18.12 -10.19 -14.87
N ASP A 131 -17.08 -10.69 -14.21
CA ASP A 131 -15.83 -11.17 -14.80
C ASP A 131 -15.48 -12.57 -14.24
N ALA A 132 -16.51 -13.42 -14.10
CA ALA A 132 -16.49 -14.66 -13.31
C ALA A 132 -15.46 -15.72 -13.75
N ALA A 133 -15.04 -15.71 -15.01
CA ALA A 133 -14.09 -16.67 -15.56
C ALA A 133 -12.61 -16.32 -15.27
N ARG A 134 -12.33 -15.23 -14.54
CA ARG A 134 -10.97 -14.70 -14.37
C ARG A 134 -10.37 -14.91 -12.99
N ALA A 135 -9.13 -15.39 -13.01
CA ALA A 135 -8.30 -15.60 -11.82
C ALA A 135 -7.57 -14.31 -11.42
N LEU A 136 -7.22 -14.20 -10.14
CA LEU A 136 -6.29 -13.19 -9.63
C LEU A 136 -4.98 -13.19 -10.42
N LEU A 137 -4.45 -11.99 -10.70
CA LEU A 137 -3.20 -11.76 -11.45
C LEU A 137 -3.16 -12.35 -12.87
N SER A 138 -4.30 -12.71 -13.46
CA SER A 138 -4.38 -13.11 -14.88
C SER A 138 -4.37 -11.90 -15.83
N ILE A 139 -3.76 -12.07 -17.00
CA ILE A 139 -3.66 -11.05 -18.05
C ILE A 139 -4.93 -11.07 -18.93
N GLN A 140 -5.41 -9.89 -19.32
CA GLN A 140 -6.48 -9.72 -20.31
C GLN A 140 -5.95 -8.93 -21.50
N ASN A 141 -5.99 -9.53 -22.70
CA ASN A 141 -5.80 -8.77 -23.95
C ASN A 141 -6.94 -7.75 -24.14
N GLY A 142 -6.64 -6.61 -24.76
CA GLY A 142 -7.65 -5.61 -25.10
C GLY A 142 -8.81 -6.20 -25.91
N MET A 143 -10.04 -5.85 -25.53
CA MET A 143 -11.27 -6.30 -26.20
C MET A 143 -12.06 -5.08 -26.69
N LEU A 144 -12.55 -5.15 -27.92
CA LEU A 144 -13.54 -4.22 -28.47
C LEU A 144 -14.85 -4.97 -28.60
N GLU A 145 -15.93 -4.39 -28.07
CA GLU A 145 -17.27 -4.95 -28.25
C GLU A 145 -17.66 -4.93 -29.73
N LYS A 146 -18.35 -5.97 -30.19
CA LYS A 146 -18.85 -6.05 -31.57
C LYS A 146 -19.95 -5.03 -31.80
N HIS A 147 -19.63 -3.94 -32.50
CA HIS A 147 -20.57 -2.87 -32.86
C HIS A 147 -20.63 -2.66 -34.38
N ARG A 148 -21.53 -1.78 -34.82
CA ARG A 148 -21.68 -1.35 -36.22
C ARG A 148 -21.90 0.16 -36.27
N HIS A 149 -21.41 0.80 -37.33
CA HIS A 149 -21.71 2.20 -37.65
C HIS A 149 -22.71 2.26 -38.81
N ILE A 150 -23.59 3.26 -38.78
CA ILE A 150 -24.38 3.64 -39.95
C ILE A 150 -23.52 4.59 -40.77
N VAL A 151 -23.32 4.28 -42.05
CA VAL A 151 -22.75 5.23 -43.00
C VAL A 151 -23.90 6.07 -43.54
N VAL A 152 -23.87 7.37 -43.28
CA VAL A 152 -24.83 8.34 -43.85
C VAL A 152 -24.11 9.11 -44.94
N ALA A 153 -24.56 8.97 -46.18
CA ALA A 153 -24.26 9.94 -47.23
C ALA A 153 -25.33 11.03 -47.18
N ASN A 154 -24.90 12.29 -47.21
CA ASN A 154 -25.78 13.45 -47.28
C ASN A 154 -25.31 14.30 -48.47
N ASP A 155 -25.98 14.12 -49.60
CA ASP A 155 -25.75 14.85 -50.83
C ASP A 155 -26.53 16.18 -50.86
N GLY A 156 -26.10 17.08 -51.74
CA GLY A 156 -26.87 18.26 -52.08
C GLY A 156 -27.94 17.92 -53.12
N TYR A 157 -29.13 18.50 -52.98
CA TYR A 157 -30.35 18.19 -53.76
C TYR A 157 -30.26 18.32 -55.30
N ASP A 158 -29.13 18.70 -55.89
CA ASP A 158 -28.95 18.95 -57.34
C ASP A 158 -27.52 18.68 -57.85
N THR A 159 -26.88 17.59 -57.43
CA THR A 159 -25.72 17.02 -58.16
C THR A 159 -26.22 15.92 -59.09
N LYS A 160 -25.96 16.05 -60.40
CA LYS A 160 -26.32 15.02 -61.42
C LYS A 160 -25.31 13.86 -61.49
N ASP A 161 -24.49 13.72 -60.45
CA ASP A 161 -23.44 12.71 -60.35
C ASP A 161 -23.99 11.48 -59.63
N GLU A 162 -24.10 10.36 -60.35
CA GLU A 162 -24.48 9.08 -59.75
C GLU A 162 -23.33 8.52 -58.92
N TRP A 163 -23.41 8.68 -57.60
CA TRP A 163 -22.47 8.04 -56.68
C TRP A 163 -22.88 6.59 -56.43
N GLU A 164 -22.18 5.63 -57.05
CA GLU A 164 -22.27 4.22 -56.65
C GLU A 164 -21.73 4.04 -55.22
N LEU A 165 -22.61 4.15 -54.22
CA LEU A 165 -22.36 3.58 -52.90
C LEU A 165 -22.36 2.05 -53.02
N ALA A 166 -21.22 1.50 -53.43
CA ALA A 166 -20.95 0.07 -53.45
C ALA A 166 -20.88 -0.48 -52.02
N THR A 167 -22.04 -0.60 -51.35
CA THR A 167 -22.16 -1.22 -50.04
C THR A 167 -21.76 -2.69 -50.15
N ILE A 168 -20.55 -3.03 -49.71
CA ILE A 168 -20.02 -4.40 -49.73
C ILE A 168 -20.73 -5.25 -48.67
N PHE A 169 -21.94 -5.72 -48.98
CA PHE A 169 -22.54 -6.86 -48.29
C PHE A 169 -21.85 -8.14 -48.73
N LYS A 170 -21.04 -8.74 -47.85
CA LYS A 170 -20.49 -10.07 -48.12
C LYS A 170 -21.53 -11.16 -47.80
N LYS A 171 -22.00 -11.86 -48.83
CA LYS A 171 -23.08 -12.87 -48.80
C LYS A 171 -22.65 -14.25 -48.23
N THR A 172 -21.93 -14.29 -47.10
CA THR A 172 -21.35 -15.51 -46.47
C THR A 172 -20.24 -16.22 -47.30
N TYR A 173 -19.14 -16.76 -46.76
CA TYR A 173 -18.24 -16.24 -45.71
C TYR A 173 -18.59 -14.79 -45.25
N THR A 174 -18.61 -14.42 -43.97
CA THR A 174 -17.49 -14.58 -43.01
C THR A 174 -16.21 -13.92 -43.61
N GLN A 175 -15.08 -13.87 -42.93
CA GLN A 175 -13.88 -13.09 -43.36
C GLN A 175 -13.25 -13.52 -44.72
N GLY A 176 -12.19 -12.83 -45.16
CA GLY A 176 -11.20 -13.42 -46.09
C GLY A 176 -11.22 -12.97 -47.56
N ARG A 177 -11.87 -11.87 -47.94
CA ARG A 177 -11.57 -11.13 -49.19
C ARG A 177 -11.96 -9.65 -49.06
N GLY A 178 -11.05 -8.85 -48.49
CA GLY A 178 -10.76 -7.55 -49.08
C GLY A 178 -9.84 -7.75 -50.29
N LEU A 179 -9.52 -6.69 -51.02
CA LEU A 179 -8.62 -6.77 -52.18
C LEU A 179 -7.14 -6.78 -51.76
N ASP A 180 -6.72 -7.84 -51.05
CA ASP A 180 -5.36 -8.38 -51.17
C ASP A 180 -5.38 -9.88 -50.88
N ALA A 181 -4.66 -10.63 -51.70
CA ALA A 181 -4.71 -12.09 -51.79
C ALA A 181 -3.47 -12.76 -51.18
N THR A 182 -2.92 -12.24 -50.07
CA THR A 182 -1.97 -13.00 -49.22
C THR A 182 -1.93 -12.47 -47.78
N ASN A 183 -2.65 -13.10 -46.85
CA ASN A 183 -2.07 -13.61 -45.60
C ASN A 183 -3.14 -14.22 -44.66
N THR A 184 -2.80 -15.40 -44.12
CA THR A 184 -3.61 -16.13 -43.13
C THR A 184 -3.13 -15.79 -41.72
N GLY A 185 -3.99 -15.25 -40.86
CA GLY A 185 -3.65 -15.07 -39.44
C GLY A 185 -4.64 -14.22 -38.66
N GLY A 186 -5.42 -14.85 -37.77
CA GLY A 186 -6.31 -14.14 -36.83
C GLY A 186 -7.57 -14.93 -36.50
N SER A 187 -7.48 -15.88 -35.57
CA SER A 187 -8.68 -16.52 -35.01
C SER A 187 -9.36 -15.57 -34.03
N LEU A 188 -10.61 -15.20 -34.28
CA LEU A 188 -11.43 -14.47 -33.31
C LEU A 188 -11.93 -15.45 -32.25
N THR A 189 -11.45 -15.31 -31.02
CA THR A 189 -12.04 -16.01 -29.88
C THR A 189 -13.49 -15.54 -29.68
N PRO A 190 -14.48 -16.44 -29.60
CA PRO A 190 -15.85 -16.03 -29.30
C PRO A 190 -15.92 -15.32 -27.94
N SER A 191 -16.82 -14.35 -27.82
CA SER A 191 -17.20 -13.79 -26.51
C SER A 191 -17.82 -14.85 -25.61
N PRO A 192 -17.76 -14.69 -24.27
CA PRO A 192 -18.39 -15.59 -23.31
C PRO A 192 -19.91 -15.70 -23.51
#